data_AF-A0A832FK97-F1
#
_entry.id   AF-A0A832FK97-F1
#
_cell.length_a   1.000
_cell.length_b   1.000
_cell.length_c   1.000
_cell.angle_alpha   90.00
_cell.angle_beta   90.00
_cell.angle_gamma   90.00
#
_symmetry.space_group_name_H-M   'P 1'
#
loop_
_entity.id
_entity.type
_entity.pdbx_description
1 polymer ?
#
loop_
_entity_poly.entity_id
_entity_poly.type
_entity_poly.pdbx_seq_one_letter_code
_entity_poly.pdbx_strand_id
1 'polypeptide(L)'
;GSLFLTSGISCGVCFLMLLNRENEEFIKKGKMLDNMCLILELVIVLFFVLALTIGYGPYPEVKNLFSGLYGFLFIGLGIIIGVVLPILINVFGKITLASPVLVLVGAFFMRYAIVFAGQIR
;
A
#
# COMPACT_ATOMS: atom_id res chain seq x y z
N GLY A 1 -12.18 -4.52 -3.97
CA GLY A 1 -11.80 -5.33 -5.14
C GLY A 1 -10.54 -4.80 -5.80
N SER A 2 -10.66 -3.71 -6.56
CA SER A 2 -9.55 -3.07 -7.30
C SER A 2 -8.30 -2.79 -6.44
N LEU A 3 -8.49 -2.26 -5.23
CA LEU A 3 -7.39 -1.98 -4.30
C LEU A 3 -6.53 -3.21 -3.99
N PHE A 4 -7.17 -4.36 -3.73
CA PHE A 4 -6.47 -5.61 -3.44
C PHE A 4 -5.74 -6.18 -4.67
N LEU A 5 -6.30 -5.97 -5.87
CA LEU A 5 -5.68 -6.40 -7.12
C LEU A 5 -4.40 -5.60 -7.42
N THR A 6 -4.49 -4.27 -7.42
CA THR A 6 -3.35 -3.39 -7.69
C THR A 6 -2.23 -3.61 -6.67
N SER A 7 -2.59 -3.67 -5.38
CA SER A 7 -1.68 -4.00 -4.28
C SER A 7 -1.05 -5.38 -4.44
N GLY A 8 -1.82 -6.36 -4.92
CA GLY A 8 -1.34 -7.73 -5.17
C GLY A 8 -0.28 -7.78 -6.27
N ILE A 9 -0.47 -7.04 -7.35
CA ILE A 9 0.49 -6.92 -8.45
C ILE A 9 1.79 -6.27 -7.94
N SER A 10 1.70 -5.15 -7.23
CA SER A 10 2.85 -4.45 -6.63
C SER A 10 3.62 -5.39 -5.69
N CYS A 11 2.93 -6.11 -4.80
CA CYS A 11 3.56 -7.13 -3.93
C CYS A 11 4.31 -8.21 -4.72
N GLY A 12 3.71 -8.72 -5.80
CA GLY A 12 4.35 -9.71 -6.66
C GLY A 12 5.64 -9.18 -7.29
N VAL A 13 5.61 -7.95 -7.81
CA VAL A 13 6.79 -7.28 -8.38
C VAL A 13 7.87 -7.08 -7.30
N CYS A 14 7.51 -6.55 -6.13
CA CYS A 14 8.45 -6.34 -5.03
C CYS A 14 9.08 -7.64 -4.55
N PHE A 15 8.30 -8.72 -4.45
CA PHE A 15 8.80 -10.04 -4.07
C PHE A 15 9.80 -10.56 -5.11
N LEU A 16 9.51 -10.43 -6.41
CA LEU A 16 10.43 -10.82 -7.48
C LEU A 16 11.72 -9.99 -7.45
N MET A 17 11.65 -8.70 -7.12
CA MET A 17 12.84 -7.85 -6.96
C MET A 17 13.74 -8.31 -5.81
N LEU A 18 13.15 -8.78 -4.71
CA LEU A 18 13.90 -9.34 -3.58
C LEU A 18 14.57 -10.67 -3.95
N LEU A 19 13.91 -11.52 -4.74
CA LEU A 19 14.50 -12.77 -5.24
C LEU A 19 15.63 -12.52 -6.23
N ASN A 20 15.51 -11.51 -7.09
CA ASN A 20 16.47 -11.17 -8.14
C ASN A 20 17.38 -10.00 -7.74
N ARG A 21 17.82 -9.97 -6.47
CA ARG A 21 18.53 -8.84 -5.87
C ARG A 21 19.88 -8.46 -6.51
N GLU A 22 20.47 -9.37 -7.31
CA GLU A 22 21.77 -9.15 -7.98
C GLU A 22 21.61 -8.56 -9.39
N ASN A 23 20.40 -8.59 -9.95
CA ASN A 23 20.12 -8.07 -11.28
C ASN A 23 19.63 -6.62 -11.19
N GLU A 24 20.56 -5.67 -11.27
CA GLU A 24 20.24 -4.24 -11.18
C GLU A 24 19.26 -3.76 -12.26
N GLU A 25 19.35 -4.27 -13.48
CA GLU A 25 18.45 -3.91 -14.57
C GLU A 25 17.01 -4.37 -14.27
N PHE A 26 16.86 -5.59 -13.75
CA PHE A 26 15.59 -6.12 -13.30
C PHE A 26 15.01 -5.28 -12.16
N ILE A 27 15.83 -4.92 -11.15
CA ILE A 27 15.41 -4.05 -10.05
C ILE A 27 14.95 -2.69 -10.57
N LYS A 28 15.65 -2.10 -11.54
CA LYS A 28 15.29 -0.79 -12.10
C LYS A 28 13.94 -0.85 -12.83
N LYS A 29 13.70 -1.87 -13.64
CA LYS A 29 12.40 -2.07 -14.31
C LYS A 29 11.29 -2.38 -13.31
N GLY A 30 11.57 -3.22 -12.31
CA GLY A 30 10.67 -3.55 -11.22
C GLY A 30 10.23 -2.31 -10.44
N LYS A 31 11.18 -1.42 -10.07
CA LYS A 31 10.88 -0.13 -9.43
C LYS A 31 9.93 0.74 -10.26
N MET A 32 10.14 0.81 -11.57
CA MET A 32 9.27 1.61 -12.44
C MET A 32 7.84 1.08 -12.45
N LEU A 33 7.67 -0.23 -12.61
CA LEU A 33 6.36 -0.89 -12.59
C LEU A 33 5.69 -0.77 -11.21
N ASP A 34 6.45 -0.97 -10.14
CA ASP A 34 5.97 -0.81 -8.77
C ASP A 34 5.51 0.62 -8.50
N ASN A 35 6.30 1.64 -8.89
CA ASN A 35 5.89 3.04 -8.74
C ASN A 35 4.57 3.35 -9.46
N MET A 36 4.37 2.80 -10.67
CA MET A 36 3.10 2.96 -11.39
C MET A 36 1.95 2.33 -10.61
N CYS A 37 2.16 1.14 -10.03
CA CYS A 37 1.16 0.48 -9.19
C CYS A 37 0.87 1.28 -7.91
N LEU A 38 1.90 1.81 -7.23
CA LEU A 38 1.76 2.62 -6.02
C LEU A 38 1.02 3.94 -6.27
N ILE A 39 1.30 4.62 -7.39
CA ILE A 39 0.56 5.82 -7.80
C ILE A 39 -0.91 5.47 -8.06
N LEU A 40 -1.16 4.38 -8.80
CA LEU A 40 -2.52 3.90 -9.05
C LEU A 40 -3.22 3.49 -7.73
N GLU A 41 -2.49 2.88 -6.81
CA GLU A 41 -2.98 2.50 -5.49
C GLU A 41 -3.40 3.73 -4.69
N LEU A 42 -2.61 4.82 -4.66
CA LEU A 42 -3.02 6.07 -4.02
C LEU A 42 -4.33 6.63 -4.57
N VAL A 43 -4.49 6.61 -5.90
CA VAL A 43 -5.74 7.06 -6.55
C VAL A 43 -6.91 6.18 -6.13
N ILE A 44 -6.74 4.86 -6.15
CA ILE A 44 -7.79 3.91 -5.76
C ILE A 44 -8.13 4.04 -4.27
N VAL A 45 -7.13 4.18 -3.40
CA VAL A 45 -7.30 4.41 -1.95
C VAL A 45 -8.07 5.71 -1.72
N LEU A 46 -7.73 6.79 -2.43
CA LEU A 46 -8.46 8.05 -2.33
C LEU A 46 -9.94 7.86 -2.66
N PHE A 47 -10.26 7.22 -3.79
CA PHE A 47 -11.66 6.92 -4.15
C PHE A 47 -12.35 5.99 -3.16
N PHE A 48 -11.63 5.02 -2.62
CA PHE A 48 -12.15 4.13 -1.57
C PHE A 48 -12.52 4.91 -0.31
N VAL A 49 -11.64 5.79 0.17
CA VAL A 49 -11.89 6.63 1.35
C VAL A 49 -13.04 7.61 1.10
N LEU A 50 -13.11 8.24 -0.08
CA LEU A 50 -14.23 9.11 -0.46
C LEU A 50 -15.56 8.34 -0.49
N ALA A 51 -15.57 7.13 -1.08
CA ALA A 51 -16.76 6.30 -1.13
C ALA A 51 -17.24 5.91 0.27
N LEU A 52 -16.33 5.55 1.18
CA LEU A 52 -16.66 5.23 2.57
C LEU A 52 -17.19 6.45 3.34
N THR A 53 -16.55 7.61 3.19
CA THR A 53 -16.91 8.81 3.97
C THR A 53 -18.21 9.46 3.49
N ILE A 54 -18.41 9.56 2.17
CA ILE A 54 -19.62 10.15 1.59
C ILE A 54 -20.81 9.19 1.68
N GLY A 55 -20.61 7.91 1.39
CA GLY A 55 -21.70 6.92 1.34
C GLY A 55 -22.05 6.30 2.69
N TYR A 56 -21.08 6.17 3.59
CA TYR A 56 -21.20 5.35 4.80
C TYR A 56 -20.61 6.01 6.06
N GLY A 57 -20.36 7.32 6.05
CA GLY A 57 -19.76 8.05 7.18
C GLY A 57 -20.42 7.86 8.56
N PRO A 58 -21.74 7.60 8.69
CA PRO A 58 -22.36 7.35 10.00
C PRO A 58 -22.01 5.99 10.62
N TYR A 59 -21.57 5.01 9.82
CA TYR A 59 -21.39 3.63 10.28
C TYR A 59 -20.14 3.49 11.17
N PRO A 60 -20.25 2.87 12.37
CA PRO A 60 -19.13 2.68 13.30
C PRO A 60 -17.91 1.99 12.68
N GLU A 61 -18.14 1.03 11.80
CA GLU A 61 -17.11 0.23 11.11
C GLU A 61 -16.19 1.13 10.26
N VAL A 62 -16.75 2.17 9.64
CA VAL A 62 -15.98 3.15 8.87
C VAL A 62 -15.12 3.98 9.82
N LYS A 63 -15.65 4.41 10.96
CA LYS A 63 -14.87 5.16 11.96
C LYS A 63 -13.72 4.34 12.53
N ASN A 64 -13.92 3.03 12.73
CA ASN A 64 -12.88 2.13 13.22
C ASN A 64 -11.67 2.11 12.28
N LEU A 65 -11.87 2.12 10.96
CA LEU A 65 -10.77 2.11 9.99
C LEU A 65 -9.88 3.35 10.08
N PHE A 66 -10.44 4.51 10.46
CA PHE A 66 -9.71 5.78 10.53
C PHE A 66 -9.24 6.16 11.94
N SER A 67 -9.48 5.33 12.95
CA SER A 67 -9.17 5.64 14.35
C SER A 67 -8.46 4.50 15.07
N GLY A 68 -7.87 4.82 16.23
CA GLY A 68 -7.15 3.85 17.07
C GLY A 68 -6.05 3.08 16.32
N LEU A 69 -5.93 1.80 16.65
CA LEU A 69 -4.92 0.91 16.05
C LEU A 69 -5.13 0.77 14.53
N TYR A 70 -6.37 0.60 14.06
CA TYR A 70 -6.63 0.37 12.65
C TYR A 70 -6.37 1.59 11.78
N GLY A 71 -6.64 2.80 12.29
CA GLY A 71 -6.23 4.04 11.64
C GLY A 71 -4.70 4.13 11.49
N PHE A 72 -3.96 3.77 12.54
CA PHE A 72 -2.49 3.72 12.48
C PHE A 72 -1.99 2.66 11.48
N LEU A 73 -2.58 1.46 11.46
CA LEU A 73 -2.20 0.40 10.52
C LEU A 73 -2.55 0.77 9.07
N PHE A 74 -3.72 1.38 8.83
CA PHE A 74 -4.18 1.75 7.51
C PHE A 74 -3.41 2.96 6.95
N ILE A 75 -3.41 4.08 7.67
CA ILE A 75 -2.80 5.33 7.19
C ILE A 75 -1.29 5.30 7.42
N GLY A 76 -0.86 4.97 8.63
CA GLY A 76 0.56 4.99 9.00
C GLY A 76 1.34 3.90 8.27
N LEU A 77 1.04 2.64 8.56
CA LEU A 77 1.81 1.53 7.97
C LEU A 77 1.41 1.25 6.52
N GLY A 78 0.12 1.27 6.20
CA GLY A 78 -0.39 1.02 4.86
C GLY A 78 -0.01 2.11 3.88
N ILE A 79 -0.54 3.32 4.07
CA ILE A 79 -0.37 4.40 3.08
C ILE A 79 1.00 5.08 3.20
N ILE A 80 1.39 5.56 4.38
CA ILE A 80 2.62 6.35 4.52
C ILE A 80 3.84 5.46 4.32
N ILE A 81 3.96 4.37 5.07
CA ILE A 81 5.11 3.46 4.99
C ILE A 81 5.05 2.55 3.76
N GLY A 82 3.87 2.04 3.39
CA GLY A 82 3.71 1.09 2.29
C GLY A 82 3.64 1.69 0.89
N VAL A 83 3.33 2.99 0.77
CA VAL A 83 3.09 3.62 -0.53
C VAL A 83 3.89 4.91 -0.71
N VAL A 84 3.67 5.90 0.16
CA VAL A 84 4.31 7.22 0.01
C VAL A 84 5.82 7.13 0.14
N LEU A 85 6.32 6.49 1.19
CA LEU A 85 7.76 6.38 1.44
C LEU A 85 8.50 5.57 0.35
N PRO A 86 8.00 4.43 -0.14
CA PRO A 86 8.55 3.72 -1.30
C PRO A 86 8.63 4.57 -2.56
N ILE A 87 7.58 5.36 -2.88
CA ILE A 87 7.62 6.30 -4.01
C ILE A 87 8.77 7.30 -3.84
N LEU A 88 8.91 7.90 -2.66
CA LEU A 88 9.99 8.84 -2.37
C LEU A 88 11.37 8.19 -2.50
N ILE A 89 11.54 6.96 -2.00
CA ILE A 89 12.80 6.20 -2.12
C ILE A 89 13.10 5.87 -3.59
N ASN A 90 12.09 5.51 -4.39
CA ASN A 90 12.28 5.18 -5.80
C ASN A 90 12.57 6.42 -6.67
N VAL A 91 12.03 7.59 -6.31
CA VAL A 91 12.22 8.83 -7.07
C VAL A 91 13.51 9.55 -6.68
N PHE A 92 13.80 9.66 -5.38
CA PHE A 92 14.91 10.48 -4.86
C PHE A 92 16.08 9.67 -4.32
N GLY A 93 15.85 8.39 -4.00
CA GLY A 93 16.85 7.52 -3.41
C GLY A 93 17.73 6.80 -4.43
N LYS A 94 18.77 6.15 -3.92
CA LYS A 94 19.59 5.21 -4.70
C LYS A 94 18.78 3.93 -4.97
N ILE A 95 19.29 3.10 -5.89
CA ILE A 95 18.76 1.74 -6.07
C ILE A 95 19.00 0.96 -4.77
N THR A 96 17.92 0.65 -4.06
CA THR A 96 17.93 -0.10 -2.80
C THR A 96 16.77 -1.10 -2.77
N LEU A 97 16.94 -2.15 -1.97
CA LEU A 97 15.92 -3.14 -1.66
C LEU A 97 15.02 -2.70 -0.48
N ALA A 98 15.23 -1.51 0.08
CA ALA A 98 14.38 -0.99 1.15
C ALA A 98 12.95 -0.78 0.67
N SER A 99 12.77 -0.17 -0.52
CA SER A 99 11.45 0.08 -1.12
C SER A 99 10.59 -1.19 -1.20
N PRO A 100 11.02 -2.30 -1.85
CA PRO A 100 10.18 -3.49 -1.97
C PRO A 100 9.84 -4.14 -0.62
N VAL A 101 10.71 -4.05 0.39
CA VAL A 101 10.39 -4.54 1.74
C VAL A 101 9.27 -3.71 2.37
N LEU A 102 9.36 -2.38 2.28
CA LEU A 102 8.36 -1.47 2.84
C LEU A 102 7.00 -1.65 2.17
N VAL A 103 6.96 -1.85 0.85
CA VAL A 103 5.73 -2.13 0.11
C VAL A 103 5.07 -3.42 0.60
N LEU A 104 5.83 -4.51 0.76
CA LEU A 104 5.28 -5.78 1.26
C LEU A 104 4.70 -5.65 2.66
N VAL A 105 5.40 -4.96 3.56
CA VAL A 105 4.96 -4.73 4.94
C VAL A 105 3.71 -3.86 4.98
N GLY A 106 3.72 -2.74 4.26
CA GLY A 106 2.59 -1.82 4.24
C GLY A 106 1.36 -2.43 3.57
N ALA A 107 1.51 -3.15 2.46
CA ALA A 107 0.42 -3.85 1.81
C ALA A 107 -0.23 -4.90 2.72
N PHE A 108 0.57 -5.64 3.50
CA PHE A 108 0.03 -6.55 4.51
C PHE A 108 -0.83 -5.81 5.54
N PHE A 109 -0.31 -4.75 6.16
CA PHE A 109 -1.02 -4.02 7.19
C PHE A 109 -2.23 -3.26 6.66
N MET A 110 -2.19 -2.73 5.44
CA MET A 110 -3.33 -2.11 4.80
C MET A 110 -4.49 -3.11 4.62
N ARG A 111 -4.19 -4.30 4.07
CA ARG A 111 -5.19 -5.36 3.88
C ARG A 111 -5.73 -5.87 5.21
N TYR A 112 -4.86 -6.07 6.19
CA TYR A 112 -5.24 -6.44 7.55
C TYR A 112 -6.20 -5.40 8.14
N ALA A 113 -5.86 -4.12 8.06
CA ALA A 113 -6.66 -3.05 8.62
C ALA A 113 -8.04 -2.96 7.96
N ILE A 114 -8.13 -3.01 6.63
CA ILE A 114 -9.40 -2.95 5.90
C ILE A 114 -10.31 -4.12 6.28
N VAL A 115 -9.78 -5.35 6.35
CA VAL A 115 -10.59 -6.54 6.63
C VAL A 115 -11.08 -6.56 8.08
N PHE A 116 -10.17 -6.34 9.04
CA PHE A 116 -10.52 -6.48 10.45
C PHE A 116 -11.28 -5.27 11.01
N ALA A 117 -11.01 -4.05 10.53
CA ALA A 117 -11.79 -2.88 10.97
C ALA A 117 -13.27 -3.02 10.60
N GLY A 118 -13.59 -3.66 9.47
CA GLY A 118 -14.96 -3.93 9.04
C GLY A 118 -15.66 -5.08 9.78
N GLN A 119 -14.95 -5.81 10.64
CA GLN A 119 -15.50 -6.93 11.42
C GLN A 119 -15.78 -6.57 12.88
N ILE A 120 -15.24 -5.45 13.36
CA ILE A 120 -15.43 -4.98 14.73
C ILE A 120 -16.77 -4.26 14.82
N ARG A 121 -17.66 -4.81 15.64
CA ARG A 121 -18.97 -4.24 15.99
C ARG A 121 -18.90 -3.46 17.29
#